data_AF-A0AAW9EDK8-F1
#
_entry.id   AF-A0AAW9EDK8-F1
#
_cell.length_a   1.000
_cell.length_b   1.000
_cell.length_c   1.000
_cell.angle_alpha   90.00
_cell.angle_beta   90.00
_cell.angle_gamma   90.00
#
_symmetry.space_group_name_H-M   'P 1'
#
loop_
_entity.id
_entity.type
_entity.pdbx_description
1 polymer ?
#
loop_
_entity_poly.entity_id
_entity_poly.type
_entity_poly.pdbx_seq_one_letter_code
_entity_poly.pdbx_strand_id
1 'polypeptide(L)'
;LQVPELRTLAIQRNRAVVEGIRKRLPPGAPAAAELLLHSVIAGATMQWAVDPDGELADHVLAQIAAILCLMFPEHDDFQLLQA
;
A
#
# COMPACT_ATOMS: atom_id res chain seq x y z
N LEU A 1 -12.23 -24.86 3.19
CA LEU A 1 -11.92 -24.97 4.64
C LEU A 1 -11.80 -23.55 5.21
N GLN A 2 -12.66 -23.16 6.14
CA GLN A 2 -12.45 -21.94 6.94
C GLN A 2 -12.04 -22.38 8.34
N VAL A 3 -10.86 -21.96 8.79
CA VAL A 3 -10.36 -22.18 10.16
C VAL A 3 -10.52 -20.86 10.91
N PRO A 4 -11.53 -20.70 11.80
CA PRO A 4 -11.88 -19.42 12.42
C PRO A 4 -10.72 -18.74 13.18
N GLU A 5 -9.88 -19.54 13.82
CA GLU A 5 -8.72 -19.10 14.59
C GLU A 5 -7.69 -18.45 13.66
N LEU A 6 -7.39 -19.09 12.51
CA LEU A 6 -6.49 -18.54 11.51
C LEU A 6 -7.08 -17.28 10.85
N ARG A 7 -8.39 -17.22 10.65
CA ARG A 7 -9.07 -16.02 10.14
C ARG A 7 -8.88 -14.83 11.09
N THR A 8 -8.97 -15.06 12.40
CA THR A 8 -8.73 -14.03 13.42
C THR A 8 -7.31 -13.48 13.33
N LEU A 9 -6.31 -14.37 13.24
CA LEU A 9 -4.91 -13.98 13.10
C LEU A 9 -4.64 -13.22 11.79
N ALA A 10 -5.25 -13.65 10.68
CA ALA A 10 -5.12 -12.96 9.39
C ALA A 10 -5.69 -11.53 9.44
N ILE A 11 -6.83 -11.33 10.11
CA ILE A 11 -7.41 -10.00 10.33
C ILE A 11 -6.47 -9.14 11.17
N GLN A 12 -5.89 -9.68 12.24
CA GLN A 12 -4.95 -8.97 13.10
C GLN A 12 -3.68 -8.55 12.34
N ARG A 13 -3.13 -9.46 11.52
CA ARG A 13 -1.99 -9.15 10.64
C ARG A 13 -2.29 -7.97 9.72
N ASN A 14 -3.43 -7.98 9.03
CA ASN A 14 -3.81 -6.89 8.12
C ASN A 14 -3.97 -5.57 8.89
N ARG A 15 -4.59 -5.59 10.07
CA ARG A 15 -4.70 -4.41 10.94
C ARG A 15 -3.34 -3.88 11.37
N ALA A 16 -2.38 -4.75 11.68
CA ALA A 16 -1.03 -4.33 12.06
C ALA A 16 -0.28 -3.62 10.92
N VAL A 17 -0.45 -4.07 9.67
CA VAL A 17 0.13 -3.40 8.49
C VAL A 17 -0.51 -2.03 8.28
N VAL A 18 -1.84 -1.96 8.27
CA VAL A 18 -2.60 -0.70 8.15
C VAL A 18 -2.17 0.31 9.22
N GLU A 19 -2.08 -0.14 10.48
CA GLU A 19 -1.61 0.69 11.58
C GLU A 19 -0.16 1.14 11.39
N GLY A 20 0.70 0.28 10.86
CA GLY A 20 2.08 0.62 10.49
C GLY A 20 2.18 1.71 9.44
N ILE A 21 1.28 1.70 8.44
CA ILE A 21 1.17 2.77 7.43
C ILE A 21 0.69 4.05 8.11
N ARG A 22 -0.39 3.96 8.90
CA ARG A 22 -0.99 5.11 9.60
C ARG A 22 0.03 5.88 10.43
N LYS A 23 0.89 5.19 11.17
CA LYS A 23 1.95 5.79 12.00
C LYS A 23 3.01 6.58 11.21
N ARG A 24 3.10 6.37 9.90
CA ARG A 24 4.06 7.04 9.00
C ARG A 24 3.42 8.13 8.15
N LEU A 25 2.09 8.28 8.21
CA LEU A 25 1.41 9.34 7.49
C LEU A 25 1.84 10.70 8.05
N PRO A 26 2.20 11.67 7.19
CA PRO A 26 2.50 13.02 7.64
C PRO A 26 1.22 13.72 8.12
N PRO A 27 1.35 14.78 8.95
CA PRO A 27 0.25 15.69 9.23
C PRO A 27 -0.37 16.23 7.94
N GLY A 28 -1.70 16.29 7.88
CA GLY A 28 -2.42 16.74 6.68
C GLY A 28 -2.70 15.64 5.65
N ALA A 29 -2.24 14.40 5.86
CA ALA A 29 -2.67 13.27 5.03
C ALA A 29 -4.20 13.12 5.05
N PRO A 30 -4.82 12.72 3.92
CA PRO A 30 -6.26 12.50 3.86
C PRO A 30 -6.75 11.48 4.88
N ALA A 31 -7.98 11.66 5.36
CA ALA A 31 -8.61 10.68 6.25
C ALA A 31 -8.65 9.29 5.60
N ALA A 32 -8.33 8.25 6.37
CA ALA A 32 -8.27 6.86 5.92
C ALA A 32 -7.23 6.57 4.81
N ALA A 33 -6.23 7.45 4.60
CA ALA A 33 -5.16 7.21 3.64
C ALA A 33 -4.41 5.88 3.87
N GLU A 34 -4.30 5.42 5.12
CA GLU A 34 -3.68 4.13 5.46
C GLU A 34 -4.42 2.94 4.86
N LEU A 35 -5.76 3.00 4.77
CA LEU A 35 -6.58 1.94 4.21
C LEU A 35 -6.48 1.94 2.69
N LEU A 36 -6.45 3.13 2.08
CA LEU A 36 -6.29 3.29 0.63
C LEU A 36 -4.91 2.79 0.19
N LEU A 37 -3.83 3.23 0.84
CA LEU A 37 -2.47 2.78 0.55
C LEU A 37 -2.32 1.27 0.72
N HIS A 38 -2.85 0.69 1.81
CA HIS A 38 -2.85 -0.77 2.00
C HIS A 38 -3.60 -1.49 0.87
N SER A 39 -4.71 -0.93 0.39
CA SER A 39 -5.49 -1.49 -0.71
C SER A 39 -4.76 -1.40 -2.04
N VAL A 40 -4.05 -0.30 -2.32
CA VAL A 40 -3.19 -0.16 -3.50
C VAL A 40 -2.08 -1.21 -3.47
N ILE A 41 -1.38 -1.39 -2.34
CA ILE A 41 -0.33 -2.42 -2.21
C ILE A 41 -0.89 -3.81 -2.49
N ALA A 42 -2.00 -4.18 -1.83
CA ALA A 42 -2.60 -5.50 -2.00
C ALA A 42 -3.13 -5.72 -3.42
N GLY A 43 -3.82 -4.73 -3.98
CA GLY A 43 -4.38 -4.77 -5.33
C GLY A 43 -3.30 -4.87 -6.41
N ALA A 44 -2.30 -4.00 -6.36
CA ALA A 44 -1.17 -3.99 -7.30
C ALA A 44 -0.36 -5.30 -7.23
N THR A 45 -0.16 -5.84 -6.02
CA THR A 45 0.50 -7.14 -5.84
C THR A 45 -0.31 -8.27 -6.47
N MET A 46 -1.62 -8.31 -6.28
CA MET A 46 -2.48 -9.31 -6.91
C MET A 46 -2.56 -9.14 -8.43
N GLN A 47 -2.59 -7.90 -8.91
CA GLN A 47 -2.57 -7.61 -10.35
C GLN A 47 -1.30 -8.17 -11.00
N TRP A 48 -0.14 -7.85 -10.44
CA TRP A 48 1.14 -8.38 -10.93
C TRP A 48 1.22 -9.90 -10.82
N ALA A 49 0.69 -10.49 -9.74
CA ALA A 49 0.68 -11.95 -9.59
C ALA A 49 -0.18 -12.69 -10.64
N VAL A 50 -1.18 -12.01 -11.21
CA VAL A 50 -2.04 -12.56 -12.28
C VAL A 50 -1.43 -12.34 -13.66
N ASP A 51 -0.84 -11.17 -13.90
CA ASP A 51 -0.24 -10.78 -15.17
C ASP A 51 1.10 -10.06 -14.93
N PRO A 52 2.19 -10.83 -14.72
CA PRO A 52 3.46 -10.27 -14.33
C PRO A 52 4.19 -9.65 -15.52
N ASP A 53 4.59 -8.39 -15.35
CA ASP A 53 5.54 -7.70 -16.20
C ASP A 53 6.54 -6.94 -15.31
N GLY A 54 7.84 -7.07 -15.59
CA GLY A 54 8.91 -6.55 -14.75
C GLY A 54 8.91 -7.04 -13.29
N GLU A 55 9.60 -6.31 -12.42
CA GLU A 55 9.70 -6.63 -10.99
C GLU A 55 8.45 -6.18 -10.22
N LEU A 56 7.98 -7.03 -9.29
CA LEU A 56 6.81 -6.75 -8.45
C LEU A 56 6.95 -5.41 -7.71
N ALA A 57 8.15 -5.13 -7.18
CA ALA A 57 8.40 -3.92 -6.42
C ALA A 57 8.19 -2.67 -7.28
N ASP A 58 8.71 -2.67 -8.51
CA ASP A 58 8.58 -1.53 -9.43
C ASP A 58 7.11 -1.29 -9.81
N HIS A 59 6.36 -2.37 -10.10
CA HIS A 59 4.93 -2.28 -10.40
C HIS A 59 4.12 -1.69 -9.24
N VAL A 60 4.35 -2.18 -8.02
CA VAL A 60 3.63 -1.69 -6.83
C VAL A 60 4.03 -0.25 -6.50
N LEU A 61 5.33 0.06 -6.54
CA LEU A 61 5.84 1.37 -6.18
C LEU A 61 5.44 2.45 -7.19
N ALA A 62 5.33 2.13 -8.48
CA ALA A 62 4.81 3.06 -9.49
C ALA A 62 3.37 3.51 -9.16
N GLN A 63 2.51 2.58 -8.73
CA GLN A 63 1.14 2.92 -8.32
C GLN A 63 1.10 3.69 -6.99
N ILE A 64 2.01 3.37 -6.06
CA ILE A 64 2.15 4.11 -4.80
C ILE A 64 2.62 5.54 -5.06
N ALA A 65 3.59 5.75 -5.94
CA ALA A 65 4.03 7.09 -6.35
C ALA A 65 2.87 7.89 -6.94
N ALA A 66 2.12 7.30 -7.88
CA ALA A 66 0.97 7.95 -8.51
C ALA A 66 -0.10 8.39 -7.49
N ILE A 67 -0.47 7.53 -6.54
CA ILE A 67 -1.46 7.91 -5.53
C ILE A 67 -0.93 8.94 -4.54
N LEU A 68 0.37 8.89 -4.20
CA LEU A 68 0.99 9.89 -3.33
C LEU A 68 1.04 11.28 -4.00
N CYS A 69 1.33 11.36 -5.30
CA CYS A 69 1.25 12.62 -6.06
C CYS A 69 -0.15 13.25 -5.95
N LEU A 70 -1.22 12.44 -5.97
CA LEU A 70 -2.59 12.92 -5.83
C LEU A 70 -2.94 13.32 -4.39
N MET A 71 -2.42 12.58 -3.40
CA MET A 71 -2.66 12.86 -1.98
C MET A 71 -1.93 14.12 -1.49
N PHE A 72 -0.76 14.41 -2.07
CA PHE A 72 0.14 15.48 -1.65
C PHE A 72 0.54 16.34 -2.86
N PRO A 73 -0.39 17.13 -3.43
CA PRO A 73 -0.15 17.88 -4.66
C PRO A 73 0.93 18.96 -4.55
N GLU A 74 1.26 19.37 -3.32
CA GLU A 74 2.29 20.36 -3.01
C GLU A 74 3.71 19.77 -2.97
N HIS A 75 3.86 18.44 -3.06
CA HIS A 75 5.15 17.78 -3.04
C HIS A 75 5.60 17.45 -4.47
N ASP A 76 6.89 17.67 -4.75
CA ASP A 76 7.53 17.29 -6.00
C ASP A 76 7.50 15.75 -6.19
N ASP A 77 7.72 15.31 -7.44
CA ASP A 77 7.63 13.91 -7.89
C ASP A 77 8.14 12.89 -6.86
N PHE A 78 7.31 11.90 -6.56
CA PHE A 78 7.67 10.75 -5.73
C PHE A 78 8.52 9.75 -6.53
N GLN A 79 9.83 10.04 -6.65
CA GLN A 79 10.78 9.20 -7.39
C GLN A 79 11.36 8.08 -6.51
N LEU A 80 11.69 6.96 -7.14
CA LEU A 80 12.50 5.92 -6.51
C LEU A 80 13.92 6.44 -6.33
N LEU A 81 14.38 6.53 -5.09
CA LEU A 81 15.78 6.79 -4.79
C LEU A 81 16.59 5.55 -5.19
N GLN A 82 17.52 5.70 -6.13
CA GLN A 82 18.52 4.66 -6.40
C GLN A 82 19.41 4.53 -5.16
N ALA A 83 19.49 3.31 -4.63
CA ALA A 83 20.32 2.96 -3.47
C ALA A 83 21.80 2.82 -3.87
#